data_AF-A0A920EQM1-F1
#
_entry.id   AF-A0A920EQM1-F1
#
_cell.length_a   1.000
_cell.length_b   1.000
_cell.length_c   1.000
_cell.angle_alpha   90.00
_cell.angle_beta   90.00
_cell.angle_gamma   90.00
#
_symmetry.space_group_name_H-M   'P 1'
#
loop_
_entity.id
_entity.type
_entity.pdbx_description
1 polymer ?
#
loop_
_entity_poly.entity_id
_entity_poly.type
_entity_poly.pdbx_seq_one_letter_code
_entity_poly.pdbx_strand_id
1 'polypeptide(L)'
;MKSRKSQLEAQNLETKKEADALQGKLDGQTFIVIRSASDSGALYGSVSPRDAAEVATSAGFSIDRKQISLVKPIKELGLHEMSVVLHPEVTATIVLNVARSNEEAELQASGKSIQDVAAEAEAEAEFEIAELFDDIGSAALDEEVEEDQEADTKEADETNS
;
A
#
# COMPACT_ATOMS: atom_id res chain seq x y z
N MET A 1 -21.83 1.49 -46.51
CA MET A 1 -21.18 0.79 -45.38
C MET A 1 -20.03 1.56 -44.70
N LYS A 2 -19.57 2.72 -45.20
CA LYS A 2 -18.49 3.48 -44.54
C LYS A 2 -18.94 4.32 -43.33
N SER A 3 -20.14 4.91 -43.35
CA SER A 3 -20.61 5.79 -42.26
C SER A 3 -20.79 5.09 -40.92
N ARG A 4 -21.17 3.80 -40.92
CA ARG A 4 -21.34 3.04 -39.68
C ARG A 4 -20.00 2.72 -39.01
N LYS A 5 -18.93 2.59 -39.78
CA LYS A 5 -17.58 2.28 -39.27
C LYS A 5 -16.97 3.51 -38.60
N SER A 6 -17.05 4.68 -39.24
CA SER A 6 -16.51 5.91 -38.66
C SER A 6 -17.28 6.39 -37.41
N GLN A 7 -18.60 6.16 -37.35
CA GLN A 7 -19.39 6.48 -36.15
C GLN A 7 -19.06 5.59 -34.95
N LEU A 8 -18.67 4.33 -35.19
CA LEU A 8 -18.24 3.41 -34.13
C LEU A 8 -16.83 3.77 -33.65
N GLU A 9 -15.92 4.13 -34.56
CA GLU A 9 -14.56 4.56 -34.20
C GLU A 9 -14.58 5.86 -33.38
N ALA A 10 -15.41 6.84 -33.77
CA ALA A 10 -15.54 8.10 -33.02
C ALA A 10 -16.12 7.87 -31.60
N GLN A 11 -17.21 7.12 -31.49
CA GLN A 11 -17.81 6.81 -30.18
C GLN A 11 -16.89 5.99 -29.29
N ASN A 12 -16.13 5.05 -29.85
CA ASN A 12 -15.13 4.29 -29.09
C ASN A 12 -14.03 5.21 -28.56
N LEU A 13 -13.58 6.20 -29.35
CA LEU A 13 -12.54 7.12 -28.92
C LEU A 13 -13.02 8.05 -27.79
N GLU A 14 -14.26 8.54 -27.87
CA GLU A 14 -14.88 9.34 -26.80
C GLU A 14 -15.06 8.53 -25.52
N THR A 15 -15.66 7.35 -25.62
CA THR A 15 -15.89 6.47 -24.46
C THR A 15 -14.57 6.05 -23.82
N LYS A 16 -13.53 5.78 -24.62
CA LYS A 16 -12.19 5.47 -24.12
C LYS A 16 -11.58 6.63 -23.34
N LYS A 17 -11.70 7.87 -23.83
CA LYS A 17 -11.19 9.06 -23.12
C LYS A 17 -11.90 9.29 -21.79
N GLU A 18 -13.22 9.10 -21.76
CA GLU A 18 -14.00 9.20 -20.52
C GLU A 18 -13.61 8.10 -19.53
N ALA A 19 -13.41 6.88 -20.01
CA ALA A 19 -12.96 5.76 -19.19
C ALA A 19 -11.54 5.95 -18.64
N ASP A 20 -10.62 6.51 -19.42
CA ASP A 20 -9.24 6.82 -19.01
C ASP A 20 -9.22 7.89 -17.91
N ALA A 21 -10.03 8.95 -18.07
CA ALA A 21 -10.20 9.99 -17.06
C ALA A 21 -10.84 9.46 -15.76
N LEU A 22 -11.72 8.47 -15.84
CA LEU A 22 -12.28 7.77 -14.69
C LEU A 22 -11.25 6.82 -14.05
N GLN A 23 -10.48 6.09 -14.86
CA GLN A 23 -9.43 5.19 -14.40
C GLN A 23 -8.41 5.94 -13.55
N GLY A 24 -7.89 7.07 -14.02
CA GLY A 24 -6.93 7.87 -13.24
C GLY A 24 -7.45 8.39 -11.89
N LYS A 25 -8.77 8.40 -11.66
CA LYS A 25 -9.37 8.79 -10.38
C LYS A 25 -9.74 7.60 -9.49
N LEU A 26 -10.06 6.47 -10.11
CA LEU A 26 -10.46 5.24 -9.44
C LEU A 26 -9.28 4.37 -9.06
N ASP A 27 -8.22 4.38 -9.85
CA ASP A 27 -7.06 3.52 -9.65
C ASP A 27 -6.39 3.82 -8.31
N GLY A 28 -6.23 2.78 -7.47
CA GLY A 28 -5.69 2.89 -6.12
C GLY A 28 -6.66 3.50 -5.09
N GLN A 29 -7.89 3.82 -5.48
CA GLN A 29 -8.86 4.37 -4.54
C GLN A 29 -9.34 3.28 -3.56
N THR A 30 -9.38 3.65 -2.27
CA THR A 30 -9.85 2.77 -1.21
C THR A 30 -11.28 3.13 -0.82
N PHE A 31 -12.14 2.12 -0.81
CA PHE A 31 -13.54 2.25 -0.44
C PHE A 31 -13.82 1.48 0.85
N ILE A 32 -14.53 2.10 1.78
CA ILE A 32 -14.85 1.50 3.08
C ILE A 32 -16.23 0.84 3.03
N VAL A 33 -16.30 -0.43 3.41
CA VAL A 33 -17.54 -1.19 3.54
C VAL A 33 -17.69 -1.67 4.97
N ILE A 34 -18.76 -1.24 5.63
CA ILE A 34 -19.05 -1.64 7.01
C ILE A 34 -19.99 -2.85 7.02
N ARG A 35 -19.51 -3.96 7.59
CA ARG A 35 -20.30 -5.19 7.74
C ARG A 35 -20.04 -5.92 9.06
N SER A 36 -21.08 -6.59 9.55
CA SER A 36 -20.99 -7.44 10.74
C SER A 36 -20.13 -8.67 10.45
N ALA A 37 -19.16 -8.91 11.32
CA ALA A 37 -18.26 -10.05 11.29
C ALA A 37 -18.11 -10.69 12.67
N SER A 38 -17.68 -11.95 12.68
CA SER A 38 -17.33 -12.70 13.87
C SER A 38 -16.04 -12.17 14.51
N ASP A 39 -15.79 -12.61 15.74
CA ASP A 39 -14.57 -12.29 16.48
C ASP A 39 -13.30 -12.80 15.76
N SER A 40 -13.43 -13.88 15.00
CA SER A 40 -12.36 -14.45 14.18
C SER A 40 -12.11 -13.71 12.86
N GLY A 41 -12.79 -12.59 12.60
CA GLY A 41 -12.65 -11.82 11.36
C GLY A 41 -13.45 -12.33 10.15
N ALA A 42 -14.28 -13.37 10.32
CA ALA A 42 -15.13 -13.88 9.25
C ALA A 42 -16.45 -13.10 9.18
N LEU A 43 -16.82 -12.62 8.01
CA LEU A 43 -18.08 -11.91 7.78
C LEU A 43 -19.28 -12.85 7.97
N TYR A 44 -20.33 -12.37 8.64
CA TYR A 44 -21.60 -13.10 8.74
C TYR A 44 -22.39 -13.13 7.42
N GLY A 45 -21.91 -12.42 6.40
CA GLY A 45 -22.44 -12.43 5.05
C GLY A 45 -21.31 -12.49 4.01
N SER A 46 -21.65 -12.18 2.77
CA SER A 46 -20.66 -12.04 1.69
C SER A 46 -20.69 -10.61 1.17
N VAL A 47 -19.53 -10.00 1.01
CA VAL A 47 -19.39 -8.77 0.24
C VAL A 47 -19.30 -9.14 -1.23
N SER A 48 -20.21 -8.58 -2.02
CA SER A 48 -20.38 -8.88 -3.43
C SER A 48 -20.00 -7.66 -4.29
N PRO A 49 -19.84 -7.83 -5.62
CA PRO A 49 -19.60 -6.71 -6.53
C PRO A 49 -20.70 -5.63 -6.46
N ARG A 50 -21.89 -5.99 -6.00
CA ARG A 50 -22.98 -5.05 -5.79
C ARG A 50 -22.65 -4.05 -4.68
N ASP A 51 -22.16 -4.52 -3.53
CA ASP A 51 -21.81 -3.66 -2.41
C ASP A 51 -20.70 -2.68 -2.81
N ALA A 52 -19.70 -3.15 -3.55
CA ALA A 52 -18.63 -2.31 -4.09
C ALA A 52 -19.16 -1.23 -5.06
N ALA A 53 -20.09 -1.59 -5.95
CA ALA A 53 -20.74 -0.62 -6.85
C ALA A 53 -21.55 0.44 -6.10
N GLU A 54 -22.27 0.05 -5.04
CA GLU A 54 -23.06 0.98 -4.22
C GLU A 54 -22.16 1.98 -3.47
N VAL A 55 -21.02 1.52 -2.93
CA VAL A 55 -20.05 2.40 -2.28
C VAL A 55 -19.34 3.32 -3.28
N ALA A 56 -18.92 2.79 -4.44
CA ALA A 56 -18.33 3.61 -5.49
C ALA A 56 -19.30 4.70 -5.99
N THR A 57 -20.58 4.36 -6.17
CA THR A 57 -21.63 5.31 -6.55
C THR A 57 -21.84 6.37 -5.48
N SER A 58 -21.80 5.98 -4.21
CA SER A 58 -21.91 6.91 -3.08
C SER A 58 -20.71 7.88 -3.00
N ALA A 59 -19.54 7.45 -3.46
CA ALA A 59 -18.35 8.30 -3.60
C ALA A 59 -18.34 9.18 -4.87
N GLY A 60 -19.38 9.09 -5.71
CA GLY A 60 -19.53 9.89 -6.92
C GLY A 60 -19.06 9.21 -8.22
N PHE A 61 -18.73 7.92 -8.18
CA PHE A 61 -18.34 7.13 -9.35
C PHE A 61 -19.48 6.24 -9.81
N SER A 62 -20.03 6.50 -11.00
CA SER A 62 -21.10 5.68 -11.58
C SER A 62 -20.56 4.35 -12.12
N ILE A 63 -20.31 3.38 -11.22
CA ILE A 63 -19.80 2.04 -11.56
C ILE A 63 -20.94 1.02 -11.42
N ASP A 64 -21.10 0.19 -12.44
CA ASP A 64 -22.07 -0.89 -12.45
C ASP A 64 -21.46 -2.18 -11.89
N ARG A 65 -22.26 -3.01 -11.20
CA ARG A 65 -21.80 -4.30 -10.64
C ARG A 65 -21.23 -5.27 -11.69
N LYS A 66 -21.60 -5.08 -12.98
CA LYS A 66 -21.10 -5.90 -14.11
C LYS A 66 -19.69 -5.51 -14.54
N GLN A 67 -19.27 -4.28 -14.22
CA GLN A 67 -17.94 -3.78 -14.52
C GLN A 67 -16.93 -4.27 -13.48
N ILE A 68 -17.38 -4.62 -12.28
CA ILE A 68 -16.53 -5.11 -11.21
C ILE A 68 -16.27 -6.61 -11.40
N SER A 69 -15.01 -6.95 -11.61
CA SER A 69 -14.53 -8.33 -11.69
C SER A 69 -14.04 -8.79 -10.33
N LEU A 70 -14.76 -9.75 -9.75
CA LEU A 70 -14.42 -10.36 -8.47
C LEU A 70 -14.21 -11.86 -8.66
N VAL A 71 -13.01 -12.35 -8.35
CA VAL A 71 -12.64 -13.75 -8.54
C VAL A 71 -13.32 -14.65 -7.51
N LYS A 72 -13.43 -14.18 -6.26
CA LYS A 72 -14.05 -14.91 -5.15
C LYS A 72 -14.86 -13.95 -4.28
N PRO A 73 -16.03 -14.37 -3.77
CA PRO A 73 -16.79 -13.57 -2.82
C PRO A 73 -15.99 -13.33 -1.54
N ILE A 74 -16.00 -12.09 -1.04
CA ILE A 74 -15.25 -11.69 0.15
C ILE A 74 -16.05 -12.12 1.39
N LYS A 75 -15.39 -12.87 2.28
CA LYS A 75 -15.97 -13.42 3.51
C LYS A 75 -15.16 -13.10 4.76
N GLU A 76 -14.14 -12.26 4.62
CA GLU A 76 -13.23 -11.91 5.71
C GLU A 76 -13.06 -10.39 5.73
N LEU A 77 -12.86 -9.84 6.93
CA LEU A 77 -12.47 -8.45 7.12
C LEU A 77 -11.07 -8.21 6.53
N GLY A 78 -10.78 -6.96 6.18
CA GLY A 78 -9.49 -6.57 5.62
C GLY A 78 -9.58 -5.80 4.32
N LEU A 79 -8.41 -5.59 3.72
CA LEU A 79 -8.23 -4.94 2.43
C LEU A 79 -8.29 -5.98 1.32
N HIS A 80 -9.23 -5.82 0.39
CA HIS A 80 -9.42 -6.71 -0.74
C HIS A 80 -9.31 -5.92 -2.04
N GLU A 81 -8.34 -6.26 -2.88
CA GLU A 81 -8.20 -5.68 -4.21
C GLU A 81 -9.20 -6.27 -5.21
N MET A 82 -9.76 -5.43 -6.08
CA MET A 82 -10.62 -5.86 -7.18
C MET A 82 -10.45 -4.99 -8.42
N SER A 83 -10.63 -5.62 -9.58
CA SER A 83 -10.48 -4.95 -10.86
C SER A 83 -11.83 -4.48 -11.39
N VAL A 84 -11.90 -3.23 -11.86
CA VAL A 84 -13.08 -2.62 -12.47
C VAL A 84 -12.80 -2.37 -13.94
N VAL A 85 -13.57 -3.03 -14.80
CA VAL A 85 -13.51 -2.88 -16.25
C VAL A 85 -14.42 -1.72 -16.67
N LEU A 86 -13.82 -0.55 -16.89
CA LEU A 86 -14.55 0.65 -17.32
C LEU A 86 -14.84 0.59 -18.82
N HIS A 87 -13.88 0.12 -19.60
CA HIS A 87 -13.95 -0.04 -21.06
C HIS A 87 -13.19 -1.32 -21.46
N PRO A 88 -13.46 -1.97 -22.62
CA PRO A 88 -12.70 -3.14 -23.09
C PRO A 88 -11.18 -2.94 -23.22
N GLU A 89 -10.70 -1.70 -23.21
CA GLU A 89 -9.26 -1.37 -23.22
C GLU A 89 -8.79 -0.69 -21.92
N VAL A 90 -9.68 -0.45 -20.96
CA VAL A 90 -9.37 0.32 -19.73
C VAL A 90 -9.93 -0.41 -18.52
N THR A 91 -9.01 -0.86 -17.66
CA THR A 91 -9.30 -1.50 -16.37
C THR A 91 -8.63 -0.67 -15.27
N ALA A 92 -9.35 -0.45 -14.18
CA ALA A 92 -8.85 0.20 -12.97
C ALA A 92 -8.77 -0.82 -11.82
N THR A 93 -7.85 -0.64 -10.89
CA THR A 93 -7.80 -1.45 -9.66
C THR A 93 -8.26 -0.62 -8.47
N ILE A 94 -9.23 -1.13 -7.71
CA ILE A 94 -9.74 -0.49 -6.49
C ILE A 94 -9.48 -1.39 -5.28
N VAL A 95 -9.33 -0.78 -4.11
CA VAL A 95 -9.16 -1.49 -2.85
C VAL A 95 -10.44 -1.36 -2.02
N LEU A 96 -11.00 -2.47 -1.59
CA LEU A 96 -12.17 -2.51 -0.73
C LEU A 96 -11.75 -2.86 0.69
N ASN A 97 -11.85 -1.89 1.60
CA ASN A 97 -11.59 -2.06 3.01
C ASN A 97 -12.87 -2.48 3.73
N VAL A 98 -12.92 -3.73 4.16
CA VAL A 98 -14.08 -4.30 4.86
C VAL A 98 -13.82 -4.32 6.36
N ALA A 99 -14.60 -3.54 7.12
CA ALA A 99 -14.44 -3.38 8.57
C ALA A 99 -15.78 -3.52 9.32
N ARG A 100 -15.71 -3.71 10.65
CA ARG A 100 -16.91 -3.72 11.52
C ARG A 100 -17.39 -2.32 11.89
N SER A 101 -16.51 -1.34 11.86
CA SER A 101 -16.76 0.07 12.21
C SER A 101 -15.93 1.01 11.33
N ASN A 102 -16.36 2.27 11.18
CA ASN A 102 -15.60 3.26 10.43
C ASN A 102 -14.22 3.52 11.08
N GLU A 103 -14.14 3.53 12.41
CA GLU A 103 -12.87 3.68 13.12
C GLU A 103 -11.90 2.51 12.82
N GLU A 104 -12.37 1.25 12.80
CA GLU A 104 -11.54 0.11 12.37
C GLU A 104 -11.14 0.20 10.89
N ALA A 105 -11.99 0.76 10.04
CA ALA A 105 -11.67 0.96 8.63
C ALA A 105 -10.57 2.00 8.47
N GLU A 106 -10.67 3.12 9.19
CA GLU A 106 -9.63 4.15 9.21
C GLU A 106 -8.31 3.59 9.71
N LEU A 107 -8.30 2.76 10.76
CA LEU A 107 -7.07 2.11 11.26
C LEU A 107 -6.44 1.14 10.23
N GLN A 108 -7.27 0.45 9.44
CA GLN A 108 -6.82 -0.44 8.37
C GLN A 108 -6.31 0.35 7.14
N ALA A 109 -6.98 1.45 6.79
CA ALA A 109 -6.59 2.33 5.67
C ALA A 109 -5.39 3.20 6.03
N SER A 110 -5.29 3.62 7.29
CA SER A 110 -4.15 4.34 7.86
C SER A 110 -2.98 3.41 8.19
N GLY A 111 -2.99 2.18 7.68
CA GLY A 111 -1.81 1.35 7.69
C GLY A 111 -0.67 2.12 7.01
N LYS A 112 0.12 2.87 7.79
CA LYS A 112 1.55 2.93 7.56
C LYS A 112 1.94 1.47 7.40
N SER A 113 2.18 1.03 6.17
CA SER A 113 2.78 -0.26 5.96
C SER A 113 3.98 -0.30 6.88
N ILE A 114 4.04 -1.29 7.77
CA ILE A 114 5.25 -1.53 8.57
C ILE A 114 6.46 -1.61 7.61
N GLN A 115 6.24 -1.98 6.34
CA GLN A 115 7.28 -2.07 5.31
C GLN A 115 7.65 -0.71 4.70
N ASP A 116 6.72 0.24 4.51
CA ASP A 116 7.07 1.56 3.93
C ASP A 116 7.73 2.49 4.95
N VAL A 117 7.27 2.47 6.21
CA VAL A 117 7.91 3.26 7.29
C VAL A 117 9.20 2.61 7.77
N ALA A 118 9.31 1.27 7.75
CA ALA A 118 10.60 0.62 8.02
C ALA A 118 11.59 0.86 6.89
N ALA A 119 11.17 0.81 5.62
CA ALA A 119 12.06 1.08 4.49
C ALA A 119 12.56 2.53 4.46
N GLU A 120 11.70 3.53 4.74
CA GLU A 120 12.15 4.92 4.86
C GLU A 120 13.03 5.13 6.10
N ALA A 121 12.68 4.58 7.27
CA ALA A 121 13.47 4.75 8.49
C ALA A 121 14.82 4.00 8.47
N GLU A 122 14.88 2.80 7.88
CA GLU A 122 16.16 2.09 7.66
C GLU A 122 17.03 2.83 6.64
N ALA A 123 16.45 3.36 5.56
CA ALA A 123 17.20 4.13 4.57
C ALA A 123 17.75 5.46 5.15
N GLU A 124 16.97 6.17 5.97
CA GLU A 124 17.44 7.37 6.67
C GLU A 124 18.51 7.04 7.73
N ALA A 125 18.32 5.98 8.52
CA ALA A 125 19.30 5.58 9.53
C ALA A 125 20.62 5.10 8.91
N GLU A 126 20.59 4.34 7.80
CA GLU A 126 21.81 3.97 7.07
C GLU A 126 22.52 5.18 6.47
N PHE A 127 21.78 6.17 5.96
CA PHE A 127 22.36 7.40 5.42
C PHE A 127 23.05 8.25 6.51
N GLU A 128 22.40 8.41 7.67
CA GLU A 128 22.95 9.19 8.80
C GLU A 128 24.18 8.52 9.43
N ILE A 129 24.18 7.18 9.53
CA ILE A 129 25.35 6.42 10.01
C ILE A 129 26.51 6.52 9.01
N ALA A 130 26.24 6.51 7.70
CA ALA A 130 27.26 6.62 6.67
C ALA A 130 27.90 8.02 6.62
N GLU A 131 27.12 9.10 6.75
CA GLU A 131 27.68 10.46 6.87
C GLU A 131 28.52 10.62 8.13
N LEU A 132 28.08 10.05 9.26
CA LEU A 132 28.85 10.09 10.51
C LEU A 132 30.19 9.34 10.40
N PHE A 133 30.24 8.22 9.66
CA PHE A 133 31.48 7.48 9.43
C PHE A 133 32.41 8.16 8.42
N ASP A 134 31.90 8.93 7.46
CA ASP A 134 32.73 9.72 6.52
C ASP A 134 33.31 10.98 7.21
N ASP A 135 32.54 11.63 8.09
CA ASP A 135 32.99 12.76 8.91
C ASP A 135 34.03 12.32 9.97
N ILE A 136 33.82 11.16 10.61
CA ILE A 136 34.80 10.58 11.55
C ILE A 136 36.00 9.97 10.82
N GLY A 137 35.79 9.33 9.67
CA GLY A 137 36.86 8.71 8.87
C GLY A 137 37.79 9.73 8.21
N SER A 138 37.28 10.91 7.88
CA SER A 138 38.09 12.05 7.44
C SER A 138 38.84 12.73 8.59
N ALA A 139 38.29 12.69 9.82
CA ALA A 139 38.98 13.17 11.02
C ALA A 139 40.07 12.21 11.54
N ALA A 140 39.90 10.89 11.39
CA ALA A 140 40.86 9.89 11.87
C ALA A 140 42.10 9.69 10.97
N LEU A 141 42.08 10.23 9.75
CA LEU A 141 43.24 10.16 8.85
C LEU A 141 44.31 11.24 9.13
N ASP A 142 44.02 12.22 10.00
CA ASP A 142 44.94 13.31 10.36
C ASP A 142 45.66 13.08 11.71
N GLU A 143 45.39 11.95 12.39
CA GLU A 143 45.96 11.60 13.70
C GLU A 143 46.82 10.30 13.67
N GLU A 144 47.37 9.93 12.52
CA GLU A 144 48.51 8.98 12.46
C GLU A 144 49.84 9.67 12.76
N VAL A 145 50.01 10.28 13.95
CA VAL A 145 51.35 10.52 14.49
C VAL A 145 51.38 10.61 16.02
N GLU A 146 52.23 9.75 16.61
CA GLU A 146 52.79 9.81 17.98
C GLU A 146 51.83 9.34 19.11
N GLU A 147 52.15 8.41 20.00
CA GLU A 147 53.44 8.00 20.56
C GLU A 147 53.32 6.63 21.25
N ASP A 148 54.40 5.87 21.15
CA ASP A 148 54.71 4.59 21.80
C ASP A 148 54.96 4.80 23.32
N GLN A 149 54.57 3.83 24.18
CA GLN A 149 55.24 3.34 25.42
C GLN A 149 54.35 3.07 26.67
N GLU A 150 54.41 1.79 27.11
CA GLU A 150 54.61 1.25 28.48
C GLU A 150 53.72 1.73 29.67
N ALA A 151 53.33 0.96 30.68
CA ALA A 151 53.32 -0.47 31.03
C ALA A 151 52.60 -0.62 32.41
N ASP A 152 52.29 -1.88 32.75
CA ASP A 152 52.32 -2.48 34.11
C ASP A 152 51.01 -2.85 34.83
N THR A 153 51.15 -3.70 35.84
CA THR A 153 50.56 -5.05 35.99
C THR A 153 49.74 -5.22 37.30
N LYS A 154 49.26 -6.47 37.52
CA LYS A 154 48.60 -7.09 38.71
C LYS A 154 47.07 -6.93 38.79
N GLU A 155 46.29 -7.93 39.22
CA GLU A 155 46.57 -9.08 40.08
C GLU A 155 45.54 -10.20 39.82
N ALA A 156 46.00 -11.46 39.80
CA ALA A 156 45.17 -12.65 39.75
C ALA A 156 44.92 -13.14 41.19
N ASP A 157 43.67 -13.45 41.54
CA ASP A 157 43.31 -14.06 42.83
C ASP A 157 42.81 -15.50 42.62
N GLU A 158 43.30 -16.37 43.49
CA GLU A 158 43.38 -17.82 43.41
C GLU A 158 42.06 -18.54 43.75
N THR A 159 41.73 -19.58 42.96
CA THR A 159 40.76 -20.61 43.35
C THR A 159 41.36 -21.58 44.36
N ASN A 160 40.80 -21.59 45.56
CA ASN A 160 41.14 -22.45 46.70
C ASN A 160 40.77 -23.94 46.47
N SER A 161 41.67 -24.85 46.83
CA SER A 161 41.41 -26.27 47.09
C SER A 161 41.93 -26.65 48.47
#